data_AF-A0A7R9ASG4-F1
#
_entry.id   AF-A0A7R9ASG4-F1
#
_cell.length_a   1.000
_cell.length_b   1.000
_cell.length_c   1.000
_cell.angle_alpha   90.00
_cell.angle_beta   90.00
_cell.angle_gamma   90.00
#
_symmetry.space_group_name_H-M   'P 1'
#
loop_
_entity.id
_entity.type
_entity.pdbx_description
1 polymer ?
#
loop_
_entity_poly.entity_id
_entity_poly.type
_entity_poly.pdbx_seq_one_letter_code
_entity_poly.pdbx_strand_id
1 'polypeptide(L)'
;MVWPLVKFKSHLYYEEKDNVAEALKNLNVLPGSKIIFFTNGQCHGAAFSDIYGGAYYPTLSLYKNATVSANFGPAFKFPPKDYSFRGVSCFCVCVCVYIYIYVVIYILYNPILKLIFFLIGFRESIKMAY
;
A
#
# COMPACT_ATOMS: atom_id res chain seq x y z
N MET A 1 10.76 1.52 16.11
CA MET A 1 10.70 2.35 14.89
C MET A 1 9.64 3.41 15.14
N VAL A 2 10.02 4.67 15.33
CA VAL A 2 9.07 5.76 15.59
C VAL A 2 8.85 6.48 14.27
N TRP A 3 7.63 6.49 13.75
CA TRP A 3 7.27 7.30 12.58
C TRP A 3 7.06 8.74 13.05
N PRO A 4 7.96 9.68 12.72
CA PRO A 4 7.82 11.06 13.17
C PRO A 4 6.57 11.69 12.54
N LEU A 5 5.85 12.45 13.36
CA LEU A 5 4.67 13.19 12.96
C LEU A 5 5.07 14.63 12.60
N VAL A 6 4.81 15.04 11.37
CA VAL A 6 5.17 16.36 10.83
C VAL A 6 3.91 17.16 10.50
N LYS A 7 3.91 18.45 10.86
CA LYS A 7 2.83 19.39 10.51
C LYS A 7 3.21 20.17 9.25
N PHE A 8 2.43 20.04 8.19
CA PHE A 8 2.61 20.78 6.93
C PHE A 8 1.28 21.32 6.43
N LYS A 9 1.23 22.63 6.10
CA LYS A 9 0.01 23.34 5.66
C LYS A 9 -1.24 23.01 6.50
N SER A 10 -1.10 23.05 7.83
CA SER A 10 -2.15 22.73 8.81
C SER A 10 -2.62 21.27 8.87
N HIS A 11 -2.00 20.36 8.12
CA HIS A 11 -2.26 18.93 8.15
C HIS A 11 -1.10 18.18 8.82
N LEU A 12 -1.39 16.97 9.32
CA LEU A 12 -0.40 16.09 9.97
C LEU A 12 -0.08 14.91 9.06
N TYR A 13 1.21 14.59 8.93
CA TYR A 13 1.71 13.51 8.10
C TYR A 13 2.72 12.67 8.88
N TYR A 14 2.74 11.36 8.62
CA TYR A 14 3.82 10.49 9.07
C TYR A 14 4.91 10.47 8.00
N GLU A 15 6.17 10.60 8.40
CA GLU A 15 7.29 10.32 7.51
C GLU A 15 7.80 8.90 7.73
N GLU A 16 8.01 8.18 6.64
CA GLU A 16 8.69 6.89 6.62
C GLU A 16 9.99 7.05 5.81
N LYS A 17 11.06 6.41 6.28
CA LYS A 17 12.34 6.42 5.58
C LYS A 17 12.45 5.17 4.71
N ASP A 18 12.45 5.36 3.41
CA ASP A 18 12.73 4.28 2.47
C ASP A 18 14.22 3.95 2.46
N ASN A 19 14.59 2.71 2.70
CA ASN A 19 15.99 2.27 2.59
C ASN A 19 16.29 1.73 1.18
N VAL A 20 16.19 2.62 0.18
CA VAL A 20 16.28 2.28 -1.25
C VAL A 20 17.58 1.54 -1.59
N ALA A 21 18.71 1.98 -1.04
CA ALA A 21 20.01 1.37 -1.32
C ALA A 21 20.11 -0.07 -0.80
N GLU A 22 19.50 -0.37 0.35
CA GLU A 22 19.44 -1.72 0.89
C GLU A 22 18.48 -2.60 0.07
N ALA A 23 17.31 -2.07 -0.29
CA ALA A 23 16.34 -2.77 -1.14
C ALA A 23 16.95 -3.17 -2.50
N LEU A 24 17.75 -2.29 -3.11
CA LEU A 24 18.45 -2.58 -4.36
C LEU A 24 19.54 -3.64 -4.21
N LYS A 25 20.22 -3.71 -3.06
CA LYS A 25 21.23 -4.75 -2.79
C LYS A 25 20.61 -6.13 -2.58
N ASN A 26 19.42 -6.18 -2.00
CA ASN A 26 18.70 -7.43 -1.72
C ASN A 26 17.79 -7.88 -2.87
N LEU A 27 17.88 -7.22 -4.03
CA LEU A 27 17.03 -7.45 -5.18
C LEU A 27 17.41 -8.77 -5.86
N ASN A 28 16.57 -9.79 -5.69
CA ASN A 28 16.78 -11.11 -6.28
C ASN A 28 15.67 -11.41 -7.27
N VAL A 29 16.00 -12.06 -8.38
CA VAL A 29 15.02 -12.55 -9.35
C VAL A 29 14.07 -13.52 -8.66
N LEU A 30 12.76 -13.38 -8.92
CA LEU A 30 11.72 -14.30 -8.46
C LEU A 30 11.39 -15.28 -9.60
N PRO A 31 11.87 -16.54 -9.56
CA PRO A 31 11.68 -17.47 -10.67
C PRO A 31 10.21 -17.78 -10.93
N GLY A 32 9.81 -17.80 -12.20
CA GLY A 32 8.44 -18.10 -12.62
C GLY A 32 7.46 -16.94 -12.44
N SER A 33 7.92 -15.79 -11.94
CA SER A 33 7.14 -14.55 -11.93
C SER A 33 6.97 -14.01 -13.35
N LYS A 34 5.84 -13.34 -13.63
CA LYS A 34 5.56 -12.78 -14.94
C LYS A 34 4.58 -11.62 -14.89
N ILE A 35 4.72 -10.70 -15.84
CA ILE A 35 3.77 -9.62 -16.11
C ILE A 35 3.12 -9.91 -17.46
N ILE A 36 1.79 -10.01 -17.48
CA ILE A 36 1.00 -10.37 -18.67
C ILE A 36 0.12 -9.19 -19.06
N PHE A 37 0.10 -8.84 -20.35
CA PHE A 37 -0.77 -7.79 -20.86
C PHE A 37 -2.04 -8.34 -21.51
N PHE A 38 -3.13 -7.60 -21.30
CA PHE A 38 -4.43 -7.89 -21.88
C PHE A 38 -4.98 -6.64 -22.56
N THR A 39 -5.57 -6.83 -23.75
CA THR A 39 -6.35 -5.79 -24.43
C THR A 39 -7.77 -6.31 -24.58
N ASN A 40 -8.75 -5.65 -23.92
CA ASN A 40 -10.16 -6.05 -23.95
C ASN A 40 -10.41 -7.55 -23.67
N GLY A 41 -9.63 -8.15 -22.77
CA GLY A 41 -9.71 -9.57 -22.39
C GLY A 41 -8.88 -10.52 -23.24
N GLN A 42 -8.30 -10.06 -24.36
CA GLN A 42 -7.36 -10.86 -25.16
C GLN A 42 -5.97 -10.84 -24.52
N CYS A 43 -5.39 -12.01 -24.27
CA CYS A 43 -4.04 -12.17 -23.75
C CYS A 43 -2.99 -11.94 -24.84
N HIS A 44 -2.00 -11.09 -24.59
CA HIS A 44 -0.85 -10.86 -25.48
C HIS A 44 0.42 -11.61 -25.05
N GLY A 45 0.33 -12.44 -24.02
CA GLY A 45 1.47 -13.17 -23.46
C GLY A 45 2.22 -12.39 -22.37
N ALA A 46 3.30 -13.00 -21.89
CA ALA A 46 4.16 -12.41 -20.88
C ALA A 46 5.05 -11.32 -21.50
N ALA A 47 4.92 -10.10 -21.02
CA ALA A 47 5.81 -8.99 -21.40
C ALA A 47 7.16 -9.07 -20.68
N PHE A 48 7.13 -9.55 -19.44
CA PHE A 48 8.30 -9.79 -18.61
C PHE A 48 8.11 -11.12 -17.89
N SER A 49 9.20 -11.88 -17.79
CA SER A 49 9.31 -13.08 -16.96
C SER A 49 10.50 -12.93 -16.01
N ASP A 50 10.47 -13.68 -14.90
CA ASP A 50 11.54 -13.70 -13.91
C ASP A 50 11.91 -12.28 -13.43
N ILE A 51 10.87 -11.53 -13.05
CA ILE A 51 11.02 -10.19 -12.49
C ILE A 51 11.67 -10.26 -11.10
N TYR A 52 12.30 -9.17 -10.70
CA TYR A 52 12.85 -9.04 -9.36
C TYR A 52 11.74 -9.17 -8.30
N GLY A 53 12.05 -9.82 -7.18
CA GLY A 53 11.17 -9.88 -6.02
C GLY A 53 11.09 -8.51 -5.34
N GLY A 54 9.90 -8.15 -4.89
CA GLY A 54 9.64 -6.88 -4.22
C GLY A 54 8.17 -6.49 -4.23
N ALA A 55 7.86 -5.34 -3.65
CA ALA A 55 6.53 -4.75 -3.73
C ALA A 55 6.39 -3.94 -5.02
N TYR A 56 5.44 -4.33 -5.87
CA TYR A 56 5.12 -3.62 -7.10
C TYR A 56 3.78 -2.90 -6.95
N TYR A 57 3.75 -1.64 -7.36
CA TYR A 57 2.55 -0.81 -7.34
C TYR A 57 2.17 -0.44 -8.78
N PRO A 58 0.86 -0.51 -9.13
CA PRO A 58 0.42 -0.09 -10.45
C PRO A 58 0.76 1.39 -10.64
N THR A 59 1.53 1.69 -11.69
CA THR A 59 2.03 3.03 -11.96
C THR A 59 1.51 3.49 -13.32
N LEU A 60 1.12 4.77 -13.39
CA LEU A 60 0.70 5.42 -14.62
C LEU A 60 1.65 6.59 -14.87
N SER A 61 2.20 6.65 -16.08
CA SER A 61 2.97 7.81 -16.57
C SER A 61 2.16 8.48 -17.67
N LEU A 62 2.04 9.81 -17.58
CA LEU A 62 1.23 10.62 -18.49
C LEU A 62 2.13 11.56 -19.28
N TYR A 63 1.85 11.72 -20.56
CA TYR A 63 2.57 12.63 -21.45
C TYR A 63 1.59 13.57 -22.16
N LYS A 64 1.86 14.88 -22.10
CA LYS A 64 0.99 15.94 -22.65
C LYS A 64 -0.44 15.85 -22.09
N ASN A 65 -1.45 16.08 -22.93
CA ASN A 65 -2.86 16.15 -22.55
C ASN A 65 -3.53 14.76 -22.55
N ALA A 66 -2.81 13.70 -22.16
CA ALA A 66 -3.36 12.36 -22.06
C ALA A 66 -4.28 12.24 -20.85
N THR A 67 -5.47 11.66 -21.06
CA THR A 67 -6.42 11.36 -19.99
C THR A 67 -6.59 9.85 -19.90
N VAL A 68 -6.38 9.30 -18.71
CA VAL A 68 -6.57 7.87 -18.43
C VAL A 68 -7.45 7.72 -17.19
N SER A 69 -8.23 6.65 -17.16
CA SER A 69 -8.97 6.24 -15.97
C SER A 69 -8.59 4.81 -15.65
N ALA A 70 -8.24 4.56 -14.39
CA ALA A 70 -7.90 3.23 -13.89
C ALA A 70 -9.09 2.63 -13.16
N ASN A 71 -9.41 1.38 -13.49
CA ASN A 71 -10.38 0.57 -12.75
C ASN A 71 -9.63 -0.51 -11.97
N PHE A 72 -9.57 -0.36 -10.65
CA PHE A 72 -8.89 -1.27 -9.73
C PHE A 72 -9.75 -2.46 -9.30
N GLY A 73 -10.97 -2.57 -9.83
CA GLY A 73 -11.94 -3.60 -9.50
C GLY A 73 -12.91 -3.18 -8.38
N PRO A 74 -13.87 -4.05 -8.02
CA PRO A 74 -13.98 -5.44 -8.44
C PRO A 74 -14.65 -5.66 -9.80
N ALA A 75 -15.38 -4.67 -10.30
CA ALA A 75 -16.17 -4.79 -11.52
C ALA A 75 -15.31 -4.53 -12.78
N PHE A 76 -14.70 -5.57 -13.32
CA PHE A 76 -13.93 -5.50 -14.57
C PHE A 76 -14.82 -5.74 -15.79
N LYS A 77 -14.63 -4.95 -16.86
CA LYS A 77 -15.36 -5.14 -18.12
C LYS A 77 -14.94 -6.44 -18.84
N PHE A 78 -13.67 -6.80 -18.75
CA PHE A 78 -13.09 -7.99 -19.38
C PHE A 78 -12.14 -8.70 -18.40
N PRO A 79 -12.65 -9.49 -17.44
CA PRO A 79 -11.82 -10.22 -16.50
C PRO A 79 -11.01 -11.32 -17.21
N PRO A 80 -9.76 -11.61 -16.77
CA PRO A 80 -9.01 -12.77 -17.24
C PRO A 80 -9.78 -14.08 -17.00
N LYS A 81 -9.75 -14.99 -17.99
CA LYS A 81 -10.43 -16.30 -17.92
C LYS A 81 -9.52 -17.41 -17.45
N ASP A 82 -8.28 -17.42 -17.94
CA ASP A 82 -7.32 -18.51 -17.74
C ASP A 82 -6.41 -18.32 -16.53
N TYR A 83 -6.60 -17.24 -15.77
CA TYR A 83 -5.73 -16.84 -14.66
C TYR A 83 -6.55 -16.51 -13.42
N SER A 84 -6.13 -17.02 -12.27
CA SER A 84 -6.61 -16.53 -10.98
C SER A 84 -6.12 -15.10 -10.77
N PHE A 85 -7.01 -14.17 -10.48
CA PHE A 85 -6.66 -12.77 -10.25
C PHE A 85 -7.46 -12.18 -9.09
N ARG A 86 -6.93 -11.09 -8.51
CA ARG A 86 -7.62 -10.26 -7.53
C ARG A 86 -7.48 -8.80 -7.93
N GLY A 87 -8.56 -8.03 -7.79
CA GLY A 87 -8.50 -6.58 -8.00
C GLY A 87 -7.64 -5.89 -6.95
N VAL A 88 -7.02 -4.77 -7.33
CA VAL A 88 -6.20 -3.95 -6.43
C VAL A 88 -7.04 -3.40 -5.26
N SER A 89 -8.35 -3.18 -5.47
CA SER A 89 -9.26 -2.77 -4.39
C SER A 89 -9.40 -3.82 -3.28
N CYS A 90 -9.29 -5.11 -3.58
CA CYS A 90 -9.26 -6.15 -2.54
C CYS A 90 -7.91 -6.12 -1.79
N PHE A 91 -6.81 -5.95 -2.52
CA PHE A 91 -5.47 -5.87 -1.93
C PHE A 91 -5.31 -4.65 -1.00
N CYS A 92 -5.83 -3.47 -1.38
CA CYS A 92 -5.68 -2.28 -0.55
C CYS A 92 -6.38 -2.44 0.81
N VAL A 93 -7.56 -3.08 0.86
CA VAL A 93 -8.25 -3.36 2.12
C VAL A 93 -7.40 -4.27 3.01
N CYS A 94 -6.84 -5.34 2.46
CA CYS A 94 -5.95 -6.24 3.20
C CYS A 94 -4.72 -5.52 3.77
N VAL A 95 -4.09 -4.65 2.97
CA VAL A 95 -2.93 -3.86 3.40
C VAL A 95 -3.32 -2.88 4.51
N CYS A 96 -4.46 -2.18 4.38
CA CYS A 96 -4.96 -1.29 5.42
C CYS A 96 -5.20 -2.02 6.75
N VAL A 97 -5.80 -3.21 6.70
CA VAL A 97 -6.03 -4.04 7.90
C VAL A 97 -4.70 -4.50 8.50
N TYR A 98 -3.75 -4.93 7.66
CA TYR A 98 -2.43 -5.34 8.13
C TYR A 98 -1.68 -4.21 8.84
N ILE A 99 -1.65 -3.00 8.23
CA ILE A 99 -1.03 -1.81 8.82
C ILE A 99 -1.72 -1.46 10.14
N TYR A 100 -3.05 -1.49 10.19
CA TYR A 100 -3.81 -1.22 11.42
C TYR A 100 -3.42 -2.18 12.55
N ILE A 101 -3.42 -3.49 12.28
CA ILE A 101 -3.04 -4.51 13.27
C ILE A 101 -1.60 -4.27 13.75
N TYR A 102 -0.68 -3.99 12.83
CA TYR A 102 0.71 -3.72 13.18
C TYR A 102 0.85 -2.51 14.11
N VAL A 103 0.14 -1.41 13.82
CA VAL A 103 0.11 -0.21 14.66
C VAL A 103 -0.48 -0.51 16.04
N VAL A 104 -1.59 -1.25 16.12
CA VAL A 104 -2.20 -1.64 17.40
C VAL A 104 -1.25 -2.49 18.25
N ILE A 105 -0.62 -3.49 17.65
CA ILE A 105 0.39 -4.32 18.32
C ILE A 105 1.53 -3.43 18.81
N TYR A 106 2.07 -2.55 17.96
CA TYR A 106 3.15 -1.67 18.34
C TYR A 106 2.80 -0.78 19.55
N ILE A 107 1.59 -0.23 19.59
CA ILE A 107 1.10 0.58 20.73
C ILE A 107 0.98 -0.29 22.00
N LEU A 108 0.47 -1.52 21.90
CA LEU A 108 0.31 -2.41 23.06
C LEU A 108 1.64 -2.85 23.67
N TYR A 109 2.66 -3.09 22.83
CA TYR A 109 3.98 -3.54 23.27
C TYR A 109 4.93 -2.40 23.68
N ASN A 110 4.62 -1.14 23.33
CA ASN A 110 5.40 0.02 23.77
C ASN A 110 4.75 0.70 25.00
N PRO A 111 5.27 0.50 26.22
CA PRO A 111 4.64 1.01 27.44
C PRO A 111 4.51 2.53 27.47
N ILE A 112 5.46 3.26 26.86
CA ILE A 112 5.44 4.73 26.74
C ILE A 112 4.28 5.19 25.85
N LEU A 113 4.08 4.54 24.69
CA LEU A 113 3.03 4.91 23.75
C LEU A 113 1.64 4.55 24.28
N LYS A 114 1.53 3.42 25.00
CA LYS A 114 0.30 3.02 25.69
C LYS A 114 -0.14 4.07 26.72
N LEU A 115 0.81 4.63 27.48
CA LEU A 115 0.53 5.69 28.46
C LEU A 115 0.12 7.01 27.78
N ILE A 116 0.80 7.41 26.70
CA ILE A 116 0.45 8.62 25.94
C ILE A 116 -0.97 8.52 25.35
N PHE A 117 -1.33 7.38 24.76
CA PHE A 117 -2.69 7.17 24.24
C PHE A 117 -3.74 7.17 25.34
N PHE A 118 -3.45 6.57 26.50
CA PHE A 118 -4.34 6.63 27.66
C PHE A 118 -4.56 8.08 28.14
N LEU A 119 -3.50 8.88 28.23
CA LEU A 119 -3.57 10.29 28.64
C LEU A 119 -4.27 11.19 27.61
N ILE A 120 -4.06 10.97 26.31
CA ILE A 120 -4.77 11.70 25.24
C ILE A 120 -6.26 11.31 25.23
N GLY A 121 -6.59 10.02 25.36
CA GLY A 121 -7.96 9.55 25.48
C GLY A 121 -8.68 10.16 26.68
N PHE A 122 -8.00 10.25 27.83
CA PHE A 122 -8.52 10.90 29.02
C PHE A 122 -8.79 12.41 28.79
N ARG A 123 -7.91 13.09 28.06
CA ARG A 123 -8.07 14.52 27.73
C ARG A 123 -9.26 14.79 26.79
N GLU A 124 -9.52 13.91 25.82
CA GLU A 124 -10.70 14.04 24.95
C GLU A 124 -12.00 13.66 25.68
N SER A 125 -11.97 12.68 26.61
CA SER A 125 -13.11 12.38 27.50
C SER A 125 -13.44 13.55 28.44
N ILE A 126 -12.44 14.30 28.92
CA ILE A 126 -12.66 15.51 29.73
C ILE A 126 -13.29 16.63 28.89
N LYS A 127 -12.91 16.81 27.63
CA LYS A 127 -13.53 17.83 26.75
C LYS A 127 -14.98 17.54 26.38
N MET A 128 -15.41 16.30 26.42
CA MET A 128 -16.79 15.88 26.15
C MET A 128 -17.70 15.92 27.40
N ALA A 129 -17.11 16.15 28.58
CA ALA A 129 -17.81 16.22 29.86
C ALA A 129 -18.16 17.66 30.31
N TYR A 130 -17.88 18.67 29.47
CA TYR A 130 -18.20 20.08 29.69
C TYR A 130 -18.91 20.68 28.47
#